data_AF-A0A3S0HD02-F1
#
_entry.id   AF-A0A3S0HD02-F1
#
_cell.length_a   1.000
_cell.length_b   1.000
_cell.length_c   1.000
_cell.angle_alpha   90.00
_cell.angle_beta   90.00
_cell.angle_gamma   90.00
#
_symmetry.space_group_name_H-M   'P 1'
#
loop_
_entity.id
_entity.type
_entity.pdbx_description
1 polymer ?
#
loop_
_entity_poly.entity_id
_entity_poly.type
_entity_poly.pdbx_seq_one_letter_code
_entity_poly.pdbx_strand_id
1 'polypeptide(L)'
;MQRKKPIEQPGQKNNRRDHAKHVDALFSRSASTPSAARMPAPMKLDKLPDEICAWCAKPFEPTRASNVFCSRRCTSAEYYSLERMARAKQRAELKCVDCNAPITGAKRADKKFCAACKRTHRLENLRASRRREAEGNAGLRGTNQYENKGINLALEWRAVV
;
A
#
# COMPACT_ATOMS: atom_id res chain seq x y z
N MET A 1 28.77 -30.55 -6.98
CA MET A 1 28.35 -29.13 -7.07
C MET A 1 27.10 -29.03 -7.94
N GLN A 2 25.91 -29.03 -7.34
CA GLN A 2 24.66 -29.07 -8.10
C GLN A 2 24.21 -27.64 -8.46
N ARG A 3 24.14 -27.35 -9.75
CA ARG A 3 23.67 -26.06 -10.28
C ARG A 3 22.15 -25.97 -10.10
N LYS A 4 21.70 -25.04 -9.25
CA LYS A 4 20.26 -24.75 -9.08
C LYS A 4 19.72 -24.11 -10.37
N LYS A 5 18.73 -24.76 -10.98
CA LYS A 5 18.00 -24.25 -12.16
C LYS A 5 17.19 -23.00 -11.78
N PRO A 6 17.11 -21.99 -12.66
CA PRO A 6 16.28 -20.81 -12.44
C PRO A 6 14.80 -21.19 -12.48
N ILE A 7 14.04 -20.65 -11.52
CA ILE A 7 12.59 -20.78 -11.41
C ILE A 7 11.98 -19.74 -12.36
N GLU A 8 11.44 -20.21 -13.49
CA GLU A 8 10.60 -19.40 -14.38
C GLU A 8 9.28 -19.09 -13.66
N GLN A 9 8.95 -17.80 -13.53
CA GLN A 9 7.64 -17.40 -13.02
C GLN A 9 6.61 -17.49 -14.15
N PRO A 10 5.44 -18.11 -13.91
CA PRO A 10 4.38 -18.18 -14.92
C PRO A 10 3.82 -16.78 -15.19
N GLY A 11 3.94 -16.36 -16.45
CA GLY A 11 3.45 -15.07 -16.93
C GLY A 11 1.96 -14.88 -16.66
N GLN A 12 1.63 -13.76 -16.01
CA GLN A 12 0.26 -13.27 -15.89
C GLN A 12 -0.23 -12.86 -17.29
N LYS A 13 -1.00 -13.73 -17.92
CA LYS A 13 -1.71 -13.44 -19.15
C LYS A 13 -2.87 -12.49 -18.84
N ASN A 14 -2.78 -11.28 -19.37
CA ASN A 14 -3.80 -10.25 -19.29
C ASN A 14 -5.07 -10.71 -20.04
N ASN A 15 -6.07 -11.24 -19.32
CA ASN A 15 -7.41 -11.49 -19.83
C ASN A 15 -8.17 -10.16 -19.98
N ARG A 16 -7.75 -9.34 -20.94
CA ARG A 16 -8.47 -8.16 -21.45
C ARG A 16 -8.78 -8.39 -22.92
N ARG A 17 -9.78 -9.21 -23.21
CA ARG A 17 -10.51 -9.18 -24.48
C ARG A 17 -11.71 -10.13 -24.41
N ASP A 18 -12.79 -9.69 -25.04
CA ASP A 18 -13.90 -10.52 -25.53
C ASP A 18 -15.10 -10.75 -24.60
N HIS A 19 -15.75 -9.67 -24.14
CA HIS A 19 -17.17 -9.69 -23.74
C HIS A 19 -17.97 -8.58 -24.42
N ALA A 20 -17.75 -8.40 -25.72
CA ALA A 20 -18.63 -7.59 -26.56
C ALA A 20 -18.84 -8.34 -27.87
N LYS A 21 -20.04 -8.92 -28.02
CA LYS A 21 -20.69 -9.45 -29.24
C LYS A 21 -21.40 -10.77 -28.91
N HIS A 22 -22.62 -10.69 -28.39
CA HIS A 22 -23.74 -11.58 -28.71
C HIS A 22 -24.86 -11.32 -27.71
N VAL A 23 -25.86 -10.53 -28.11
CA VAL A 23 -27.31 -10.84 -27.99
C VAL A 23 -28.12 -9.69 -28.62
N ASP A 24 -27.83 -9.36 -29.87
CA ASP A 24 -28.75 -8.61 -30.74
C ASP A 24 -29.40 -9.61 -31.70
N ALA A 25 -30.31 -10.43 -31.18
CA ALA A 25 -31.22 -11.18 -32.02
C ALA A 25 -32.40 -11.67 -31.17
N LEU A 26 -33.61 -11.40 -31.69
CA LEU A 26 -34.89 -12.00 -31.29
C LEU A 26 -35.60 -11.36 -30.08
N PHE A 27 -36.10 -10.13 -30.25
CA PHE A 27 -37.38 -9.76 -29.63
C PHE A 27 -38.29 -9.06 -30.65
N SER A 28 -38.65 -9.81 -31.69
CA SER A 28 -39.83 -9.50 -32.49
C SER A 28 -41.08 -10.05 -31.80
N ARG A 29 -41.91 -9.09 -31.37
CA ARG A 29 -43.38 -9.09 -31.43
C ARG A 29 -44.13 -10.30 -30.84
N SER A 30 -44.83 -10.02 -29.74
CA SER A 30 -46.25 -10.33 -29.62
C SER A 30 -46.90 -9.36 -28.64
N ALA A 31 -47.56 -8.34 -29.20
CA ALA A 31 -48.40 -7.40 -28.48
C ALA A 31 -49.71 -8.10 -28.08
N SER A 32 -49.65 -8.93 -27.05
CA SER A 32 -50.82 -9.35 -26.29
C SER A 32 -51.01 -8.33 -25.17
N THR A 33 -52.00 -7.45 -25.33
CA THR A 33 -52.51 -6.61 -24.24
C THR A 33 -52.84 -7.53 -23.07
N PRO A 34 -52.15 -7.43 -21.91
CA PRO A 34 -52.54 -8.20 -20.76
C PRO A 34 -53.95 -7.76 -20.39
N SER A 35 -54.90 -8.68 -20.59
CA SER A 35 -56.25 -8.63 -20.06
C SER A 35 -56.18 -8.14 -18.63
N ALA A 36 -57.07 -7.21 -18.25
CA ALA A 36 -57.14 -6.51 -16.97
C ALA A 36 -57.40 -7.47 -15.79
N ALA A 37 -56.49 -8.42 -15.58
CA ALA A 37 -56.41 -9.28 -14.44
C ALA A 37 -56.19 -8.37 -13.24
N ARG A 38 -57.21 -8.31 -12.39
CA ARG A 38 -57.24 -7.72 -11.06
C ARG A 38 -55.82 -7.64 -10.49
N MET A 39 -55.24 -6.44 -10.48
CA MET A 39 -54.03 -6.22 -9.72
C MET A 39 -54.31 -6.65 -8.28
N PRO A 40 -53.47 -7.50 -7.68
CA PRO A 40 -53.63 -7.91 -6.29
C PRO A 40 -53.74 -6.64 -5.45
N ALA A 41 -54.69 -6.64 -4.51
CA ALA A 41 -54.91 -5.50 -3.64
C ALA A 41 -53.56 -5.05 -3.04
N PRO A 42 -53.28 -3.73 -3.01
CA PRO A 42 -52.01 -3.22 -2.52
C PRO A 42 -51.78 -3.79 -1.11
N MET A 43 -50.72 -4.56 -0.96
CA MET A 43 -50.36 -5.10 0.35
C MET A 43 -50.12 -3.91 1.27
N LYS A 44 -50.76 -3.93 2.44
CA LYS A 44 -50.58 -2.87 3.45
C LYS A 44 -49.10 -2.85 3.84
N LEU A 45 -48.41 -1.74 3.59
CA LEU A 45 -46.98 -1.59 3.88
C LEU A 45 -46.66 -1.77 5.38
N ASP A 46 -47.65 -1.58 6.25
CA ASP A 46 -47.53 -1.65 7.72
C ASP A 46 -47.14 -3.03 8.29
N LYS A 47 -46.93 -4.04 7.44
CA LYS A 47 -46.61 -5.43 7.87
C LYS A 47 -45.26 -5.94 7.38
N LEU A 48 -44.41 -5.09 6.77
CA LEU A 48 -43.08 -5.54 6.41
C LEU A 48 -42.23 -5.69 7.69
N PRO A 49 -41.57 -6.83 7.93
CA PRO A 49 -40.73 -7.00 9.11
C PRO A 49 -39.60 -5.97 9.09
N ASP A 50 -39.32 -5.35 10.24
CA ASP A 50 -38.20 -4.44 10.40
C ASP A 50 -36.90 -5.15 10.01
N GLU A 51 -36.08 -4.50 9.17
CA GLU A 51 -34.77 -5.02 8.83
C GLU A 51 -33.81 -4.85 10.02
N ILE A 52 -32.87 -5.78 10.18
CA ILE A 52 -31.88 -5.75 11.27
C ILE A 52 -30.59 -5.12 10.74
N CYS A 53 -30.11 -4.08 11.41
CA CYS A 53 -28.84 -3.44 11.07
C CYS A 53 -27.68 -4.44 11.19
N ALA A 54 -26.96 -4.67 10.09
CA ALA A 54 -25.88 -5.68 10.04
C ALA A 54 -24.72 -5.40 11.02
N TRP A 55 -24.55 -4.15 11.46
CA TRP A 55 -23.48 -3.77 12.39
C TRP A 55 -23.88 -3.86 13.88
N CYS A 56 -25.03 -3.27 14.25
CA CYS A 56 -25.43 -3.15 15.65
C CYS A 56 -26.58 -4.07 16.07
N ALA A 57 -27.08 -4.88 15.14
CA ALA A 57 -28.20 -5.82 15.32
C ALA A 57 -29.50 -5.19 15.81
N LYS A 58 -29.67 -3.87 15.68
CA LYS A 58 -30.93 -3.18 16.02
C LYS A 58 -31.90 -3.22 14.84
N PRO A 59 -33.20 -3.44 15.07
CA PRO A 59 -34.22 -3.28 14.04
C PRO A 59 -34.27 -1.81 13.59
N PHE A 60 -34.50 -1.58 12.29
CA PHE A 60 -34.71 -0.25 11.72
C PHE A 60 -35.56 -0.33 10.46
N GLU A 61 -36.23 0.79 10.15
CA GLU A 61 -37.00 0.93 8.92
C GLU A 61 -36.11 1.53 7.81
N PRO A 62 -35.79 0.78 6.74
CA PRO A 62 -34.91 1.26 5.69
C PRO A 62 -35.61 2.30 4.81
N THR A 63 -35.05 3.51 4.71
CA THR A 63 -35.55 4.54 3.77
C THR A 63 -35.41 4.13 2.30
N ARG A 64 -34.52 3.17 2.01
CA ARG A 64 -34.26 2.61 0.67
C ARG A 64 -34.02 1.11 0.79
N ALA A 65 -34.49 0.33 -0.17
CA ALA A 65 -34.28 -1.13 -0.20
C ALA A 65 -32.79 -1.57 -0.20
N SER A 66 -31.86 -0.66 -0.52
CA SER A 66 -30.42 -0.92 -0.47
C SER A 66 -29.76 -0.59 0.88
N ASN A 67 -30.49 -0.02 1.84
CA ASN A 67 -29.92 0.39 3.12
C ASN A 67 -29.76 -0.83 4.04
N VAL A 68 -28.52 -1.24 4.28
CA VAL A 68 -28.19 -2.37 5.17
C VAL A 68 -27.96 -1.94 6.64
N PHE A 69 -27.87 -0.63 6.87
CA PHE A 69 -27.48 -0.06 8.17
C PHE A 69 -28.48 0.99 8.64
N CYS A 70 -28.78 0.98 9.94
CA CYS A 70 -29.72 1.92 10.56
C CYS A 70 -29.26 3.37 10.58
N SER A 71 -27.96 3.62 10.41
CA SER A 71 -27.39 4.96 10.44
C SER A 71 -26.06 5.03 9.71
N ARG A 72 -25.70 6.24 9.27
CA ARG A 72 -24.39 6.52 8.67
C ARG A 72 -23.23 6.17 9.60
N ARG A 73 -23.42 6.24 10.92
CA ARG A 73 -22.42 5.80 11.92
C ARG A 73 -22.15 4.31 11.82
N CYS A 74 -23.18 3.47 11.67
CA CYS A 74 -23.03 2.03 11.50
C CYS A 74 -22.36 1.68 10.17
N THR A 75 -22.72 2.38 9.08
CA THR A 75 -22.05 2.21 7.78
C THR A 75 -20.55 2.54 7.86
N SER A 76 -20.20 3.67 8.47
CA SER A 76 -18.80 4.05 8.67
C SER A 76 -18.05 3.08 9.57
N ALA A 77 -18.69 2.58 10.64
CA ALA A 77 -18.08 1.62 11.55
C ALA A 77 -17.71 0.31 10.83
N GLU A 78 -18.61 -0.22 9.99
CA GLU A 78 -18.32 -1.41 9.20
C GLU A 78 -17.24 -1.16 8.14
N TYR A 79 -17.28 -0.02 7.45
CA TYR A 79 -16.21 0.35 6.51
C TYR A 79 -14.83 0.36 7.19
N TYR A 80 -14.71 0.99 8.36
CA TYR A 80 -13.45 1.01 9.11
C TYR A 80 -13.07 -0.36 9.71
N SER A 81 -14.05 -1.23 10.00
CA SER A 81 -13.81 -2.60 10.45
C SER A 81 -13.11 -3.40 9.34
N LEU A 82 -13.66 -3.34 8.13
CA LEU A 82 -13.12 -3.98 6.93
C LEU A 82 -11.75 -3.42 6.58
N GLU A 83 -11.59 -2.10 6.61
CA GLU A 83 -10.31 -1.45 6.34
C GLU A 83 -9.24 -1.86 7.37
N ARG A 84 -9.61 -1.94 8.66
CA ARG A 84 -8.70 -2.40 9.72
C ARG A 84 -8.26 -3.84 9.49
N MET A 85 -9.18 -4.73 9.12
CA MET A 85 -8.87 -6.13 8.79
C MET A 85 -7.98 -6.24 7.55
N ALA A 86 -8.26 -5.47 6.49
CA ALA A 86 -7.44 -5.43 5.29
C ALA A 86 -5.99 -4.98 5.59
N ARG A 87 -5.83 -3.91 6.37
CA ARG A 87 -4.51 -3.44 6.83
C ARG A 87 -3.81 -4.43 7.75
N ALA A 88 -4.55 -5.20 8.55
CA ALA A 88 -3.97 -6.25 9.39
C ALA A 88 -3.46 -7.42 8.53
N LYS A 89 -4.24 -7.86 7.54
CA LYS A 89 -3.87 -8.90 6.59
C LYS A 89 -2.61 -8.54 5.80
N GLN A 90 -2.57 -7.33 5.22
CA GLN A 90 -1.38 -6.82 4.52
C GLN A 90 -0.12 -6.83 5.40
N ARG A 91 -0.27 -6.51 6.70
CA ARG A 91 0.86 -6.52 7.65
C ARG A 91 1.31 -7.92 8.04
N ALA A 92 0.39 -8.87 8.13
CA ALA A 92 0.70 -10.26 8.43
C ALA A 92 1.52 -10.92 7.32
N GLU A 93 1.36 -10.47 6.08
CA GLU A 93 2.06 -10.99 4.91
C GLU A 93 3.46 -10.37 4.70
N LEU A 94 3.87 -9.39 5.51
CA LEU A 94 5.17 -8.72 5.37
C LEU A 94 6.34 -9.66 5.67
N LYS A 95 7.29 -9.70 4.74
CA LYS A 95 8.55 -10.43 4.85
C LYS A 95 9.74 -9.48 4.76
N CYS A 96 10.80 -9.81 5.49
CA CYS A 96 12.04 -9.06 5.44
C CYS A 96 12.73 -9.25 4.09
N VAL A 97 13.18 -8.15 3.47
CA VAL A 97 13.87 -8.21 2.16
C VAL A 97 15.16 -9.03 2.23
N ASP A 98 15.95 -8.91 3.29
CA ASP A 98 17.26 -9.59 3.37
C ASP A 98 17.14 -11.07 3.77
N CYS A 99 16.39 -11.38 4.83
CA CYS A 99 16.35 -12.72 5.41
C CYS A 99 15.06 -13.50 5.10
N ASN A 100 14.10 -12.91 4.39
CA ASN A 100 12.77 -13.48 4.10
C ASN A 100 11.93 -13.90 5.32
N ALA A 101 12.37 -13.63 6.54
CA ALA A 101 11.62 -13.93 7.75
C ALA A 101 10.36 -13.04 7.85
N PRO A 102 9.25 -13.55 8.42
CA PRO A 102 8.04 -12.76 8.62
C PRO A 102 8.31 -11.60 9.58
N ILE A 103 7.79 -10.41 9.27
CA ILE A 103 7.95 -9.22 10.10
C ILE A 103 6.79 -9.15 11.10
N THR A 104 6.99 -9.71 12.28
CA THR A 104 6.02 -9.59 13.38
C THR A 104 5.97 -8.16 13.94
N GLY A 105 4.78 -7.72 14.36
CA GLY A 105 4.59 -6.42 15.02
C GLY A 105 4.83 -5.18 14.14
N ALA A 106 4.74 -5.29 12.82
CA ALA A 106 4.83 -4.11 11.94
C ALA A 106 3.66 -3.14 12.18
N LYS A 107 3.96 -1.87 12.48
CA LYS A 107 2.95 -0.80 12.58
C LYS A 107 2.56 -0.20 11.22
N ARG A 108 3.43 -0.36 10.21
CA ARG A 108 3.26 0.22 8.87
C ARG A 108 3.47 -0.86 7.79
N ALA A 109 2.79 -0.70 6.65
CA ALA A 109 2.87 -1.63 5.52
C ALA A 109 4.18 -1.49 4.70
N ASP A 110 4.85 -0.34 4.78
CA ASP A 110 6.08 -0.02 4.05
C ASP A 110 7.36 -0.56 4.72
N LYS A 111 7.23 -1.29 5.84
CA LYS A 111 8.39 -1.79 6.59
C LYS A 111 9.08 -2.92 5.82
N LYS A 112 10.28 -2.63 5.30
CA LYS A 112 11.07 -3.56 4.46
C LYS A 112 11.93 -4.56 5.24
N PHE A 113 12.37 -4.21 6.44
CA PHE A 113 13.36 -4.99 7.20
C PHE A 113 12.85 -5.46 8.56
N CYS A 114 13.24 -6.67 8.95
CA CYS A 114 13.06 -7.16 10.32
C CYS A 114 13.94 -6.37 11.31
N ALA A 115 13.70 -6.53 12.61
CA ALA A 115 14.45 -5.79 13.64
C ALA A 115 15.96 -6.12 13.67
N ALA A 116 16.35 -7.34 13.25
CA ALA A 116 17.75 -7.74 13.14
C ALA A 116 18.43 -7.07 11.93
N CYS A 117 17.89 -7.29 10.72
CA CYS A 117 18.42 -6.68 9.50
C CYS A 117 18.37 -5.14 9.52
N LYS A 118 17.36 -4.54 10.16
CA LYS A 118 17.33 -3.08 10.34
C LYS A 118 18.52 -2.57 11.16
N ARG A 119 18.99 -3.33 12.17
CA ARG A 119 20.16 -2.98 12.97
C ARG A 119 21.45 -3.08 12.15
N THR A 120 21.60 -4.11 11.31
CA THR A 120 22.77 -4.27 10.45
C THR A 120 22.87 -3.14 9.43
N HIS A 121 21.79 -2.87 8.67
CA HIS A 121 21.72 -1.74 7.73
C HIS A 121 22.00 -0.38 8.41
N ARG A 122 21.49 -0.18 9.64
CA ARG A 122 21.78 1.05 10.39
C ARG A 122 23.27 1.19 10.71
N LEU A 123 23.92 0.11 11.13
CA LEU A 123 25.36 0.13 11.43
C LEU A 123 26.21 0.32 10.17
N GLU A 124 25.83 -0.31 9.06
CA GLU A 124 26.49 -0.13 7.77
C GLU A 124 26.38 1.31 7.27
N ASN A 125 25.19 1.91 7.34
CA ASN A 125 25.00 3.32 6.99
C ASN A 125 25.85 4.25 7.87
N LEU A 126 25.93 3.99 9.19
CA LEU A 126 26.80 4.78 10.09
C LEU A 126 28.29 4.61 9.73
N ARG A 127 28.73 3.40 9.39
CA ARG A 127 30.10 3.14 8.94
C ARG A 127 30.40 3.85 7.61
N ALA A 128 29.46 3.82 6.67
CA ALA A 128 29.58 4.50 5.38
C ALA A 128 29.61 6.03 5.54
N SER A 129 28.82 6.59 6.46
CA SER A 129 28.89 8.03 6.79
C SER A 129 30.24 8.40 7.39
N ARG A 130 30.78 7.61 8.34
CA ARG A 130 32.12 7.85 8.90
C ARG A 130 33.23 7.78 7.86
N ARG A 131 33.13 6.89 6.87
CA ARG A 131 34.09 6.84 5.74
C ARG A 131 34.03 8.11 4.91
N ARG A 132 32.83 8.58 4.55
CA ARG A 132 32.65 9.84 3.82
C ARG A 132 33.15 11.06 4.59
N GLU A 133 32.96 11.11 5.90
CA GLU A 133 33.52 12.17 6.75
C GLU A 133 35.05 12.11 6.82
N ALA A 134 35.63 10.91 6.93
CA ALA A 134 37.08 10.74 6.92
C ALA A 134 37.69 11.14 5.57
N GLU A 135 37.07 10.76 4.45
CA GLU A 135 37.50 11.14 3.10
C GLU A 135 37.33 12.64 2.86
N GLY A 136 36.21 13.24 3.27
CA GLY A 136 35.97 14.67 3.17
C GLY A 136 36.93 15.50 4.03
N ASN A 137 37.23 15.04 5.26
CA ASN A 137 38.19 15.69 6.15
C ASN A 137 39.64 15.48 5.68
N ALA A 138 39.96 14.33 5.07
CA ALA A 138 41.26 14.11 4.44
C ALA A 138 41.48 15.05 3.24
N GLY A 139 40.42 15.34 2.46
CA GLY A 139 40.46 16.32 1.37
C GLY A 139 40.80 17.75 1.84
N LEU A 140 40.29 18.16 3.01
CA LEU A 140 40.54 19.49 3.59
C LEU A 140 41.94 19.65 4.21
N ARG A 141 42.61 18.56 4.61
CA ARG A 141 43.99 18.63 5.12
C ARG A 141 45.05 18.64 4.02
N GLY A 142 44.72 18.21 2.80
CA GLY A 142 45.65 18.11 1.68
C GLY A 142 45.95 19.43 0.97
N THR A 143 45.03 20.40 1.01
CA THR A 143 45.20 21.67 0.26
C THR A 143 45.96 22.74 1.03
N ASN A 144 46.04 22.65 2.36
CA ASN A 144 46.69 23.66 3.19
C ASN A 144 48.22 23.48 3.34
N GLN A 145 48.80 22.46 2.70
CA GLN A 145 50.24 22.17 2.82
C GLN A 145 51.13 22.96 1.84
N TYR A 146 50.56 23.52 0.76
CA TYR A 146 51.32 24.27 -0.25
C TYR A 146 51.30 25.80 -0.07
N GLU A 147 50.38 26.36 0.71
CA GLU A 147 50.35 27.83 0.92
C GLU A 147 51.39 28.31 1.95
N ASN A 148 51.86 27.46 2.88
CA ASN A 148 52.83 27.88 3.90
C ASN A 148 54.31 27.77 3.47
N LYS A 149 54.62 27.17 2.32
CA LYS A 149 56.01 27.13 1.80
C LYS A 149 56.40 28.38 1.01
N GLY A 150 55.42 29.20 0.58
CA GLY A 150 55.67 30.42 -0.18
C GLY A 150 56.05 31.64 0.68
N ILE A 151 55.83 31.62 1.99
CA ILE A 151 56.07 32.80 2.84
C ILE A 151 57.52 32.88 3.37
N ASN A 152 58.22 31.74 3.55
CA ASN A 152 59.60 31.77 4.07
C ASN A 152 60.67 32.10 3.01
N LEU A 153 60.37 31.99 1.71
CA LEU A 153 61.32 32.38 0.65
C LEU A 153 61.35 33.89 0.37
N ALA A 154 60.40 34.67 0.91
CA ALA A 154 60.34 36.12 0.71
C ALA A 154 61.12 36.93 1.78
N LEU A 155 61.63 36.28 2.84
CA LEU A 155 62.33 36.98 3.94
C LEU A 155 63.87 36.88 3.88
N GLU A 156 64.46 36.03 3.03
CA GLU A 156 65.92 35.93 2.90
C GLU A 156 66.56 36.98 1.96
N TRP A 157 65.78 37.76 1.20
CA TRP A 157 66.30 38.75 0.26
C TRP A 157 66.53 40.16 0.84
N ARG A 158 66.40 40.36 2.16
CA ARG A 158 66.56 41.68 2.81
C ARG A 158 67.87 41.90 3.57
N ALA A 159 68.83 40.98 3.49
CA ALA A 159 70.09 41.06 4.24
C ALA A 159 71.35 41.38 3.41
N VAL A 160 71.19 41.95 2.20
CA VAL A 160 72.32 42.39 1.36
C VAL A 160 72.10 43.84 0.90
N VAL A 161 72.21 44.79 1.82
CA VAL A 161 72.53 46.21 1.56
C VAL A 161 73.36 46.73 2.73
#